data_AF-A0A352JQA7-F1
#
_entry.id   AF-A0A352JQA7-F1
#
_cell.length_a   1.000
_cell.length_b   1.000
_cell.length_c   1.000
_cell.angle_alpha   90.00
_cell.angle_beta   90.00
_cell.angle_gamma   90.00
#
_symmetry.space_group_name_H-M   'P 1'
#
loop_
_entity.id
_entity.type
_entity.pdbx_description
1 polymer ?
#
loop_
_entity_poly.entity_id
_entity_poly.type
_entity_poly.pdbx_seq_one_letter_code
_entity_poly.pdbx_strand_id
1 'polypeptide(L)'
;ARWKHLKGYPVVIAKGTDIDPDGDLSSQQVYDYIHNAYQTWENPPEYVCILGDINLQIPDYGFNGYVSDHPYSCVDGDDYFSDIMVTRMSVPATASTIRTAIYKAIIYEKTPYMGDPNYWLRGLSAAANLTYLGAPSRTPRLTTLWVRQELMRHGFIRVDTTFAWDGYDPGTAYAINSLNNGVSMISYRGNGTPSSWGGPWLGVDDLDGLNLNNKMGIMASLTCGNGRYGEDECFGEKWIRMGVLPNLLKGGPAFYGATESNTHTKYDNPIMIGYYWGILEEGVYNFANAAFMGKAELYNTFPREHGAGTLVERFFYTFNTLGEPELEIRTAIPQSMTVTYPSTMPVGSSLMTVHVIGAGGIPLANAYVNLVKGRTTEEVFVGGTTNANGDIMLNFATNVADTMFVTVTARNYIPHVGYSLVQNQAVAVNISNITLDDDNNGNSSGNNDGNANPGETVEFAVTLRNFGNATTATNVQATLISPDPAITIMVPTQSFGDMAPGATSGSGSFAAHLTGDIPQDEHYILQLNITSDQGNWTGAVPVDIKNMMFAVTAVSYPGNSNNILDHGET
;
A
#
# COMPACT_ATOMS: atom_id res chain seq x y z
N ALA A 1 6.47 -9.63 -4.81
CA ALA A 1 7.81 -9.30 -4.26
C ALA A 1 8.52 -8.15 -5.00
N ARG A 2 9.33 -8.38 -6.05
CA ARG A 2 10.21 -7.31 -6.61
C ARG A 2 9.49 -6.01 -6.98
N TRP A 3 8.30 -6.09 -7.58
CA TRP A 3 7.52 -4.89 -7.91
C TRP A 3 7.07 -4.13 -6.66
N LYS A 4 6.53 -4.82 -5.65
CA LYS A 4 6.10 -4.21 -4.38
C LYS A 4 7.27 -3.55 -3.67
N HIS A 5 8.43 -4.22 -3.66
CA HIS A 5 9.65 -3.66 -3.12
C HIS A 5 10.16 -2.43 -3.88
N LEU A 6 10.07 -2.41 -5.22
CA LEU A 6 10.34 -1.20 -5.99
C LEU A 6 9.39 -0.04 -5.62
N LYS A 7 8.12 -0.32 -5.29
CA LYS A 7 7.15 0.69 -4.83
C LYS A 7 7.34 1.16 -3.39
N GLY A 8 8.24 0.56 -2.59
CA GLY A 8 8.49 0.97 -1.20
C GLY A 8 8.10 -0.02 -0.12
N TYR A 9 7.65 -1.24 -0.45
CA TYR A 9 7.32 -2.23 0.57
C TYR A 9 8.55 -3.08 0.96
N PRO A 10 8.92 -3.20 2.24
CA PRO A 10 9.79 -4.30 2.68
C PRO A 10 9.01 -5.61 2.52
N VAL A 11 9.49 -6.52 1.66
CA VAL A 11 8.75 -7.75 1.34
C VAL A 11 9.55 -8.98 1.77
N VAL A 12 8.97 -9.76 2.67
CA VAL A 12 9.42 -11.11 3.00
C VAL A 12 8.64 -12.13 2.19
N ILE A 13 9.32 -13.15 1.69
CA ILE A 13 8.69 -14.32 1.06
C ILE A 13 8.97 -15.51 1.98
N ALA A 14 7.90 -16.10 2.52
CA ALA A 14 7.96 -17.37 3.24
C ALA A 14 7.35 -18.47 2.37
N LYS A 15 8.11 -19.53 2.12
CA LYS A 15 7.56 -20.76 1.52
C LYS A 15 6.97 -21.61 2.63
N GLY A 16 6.01 -22.47 2.29
CA GLY A 16 5.49 -23.45 3.25
C GLY A 16 6.61 -24.30 3.89
N THR A 17 7.63 -24.67 3.11
CA THR A 17 8.82 -25.41 3.59
C THR A 17 9.73 -24.61 4.53
N ASP A 18 9.61 -23.28 4.55
CA ASP A 18 10.35 -22.43 5.49
C ASP A 18 9.66 -22.39 6.86
N ILE A 19 8.36 -22.68 6.90
CA ILE A 19 7.53 -22.75 8.13
C ILE A 19 7.50 -24.19 8.67
N ASP A 20 7.27 -25.16 7.78
CA ASP A 20 7.29 -26.57 8.08
C ASP A 20 8.17 -27.35 7.08
N PRO A 21 9.41 -27.71 7.45
CA PRO A 21 10.34 -28.42 6.58
C PRO A 21 9.86 -29.82 6.15
N ASP A 22 8.96 -30.43 6.93
CA ASP A 22 8.43 -31.77 6.65
C ASP A 22 7.34 -31.75 5.54
N GLY A 23 6.83 -30.56 5.20
CA GLY A 23 5.91 -30.34 4.09
C GLY A 23 4.44 -30.67 4.40
N ASP A 24 4.08 -30.81 5.67
CA ASP A 24 2.71 -31.02 6.16
C ASP A 24 2.22 -29.76 6.90
N LEU A 25 2.23 -28.65 6.18
CA LEU A 25 1.92 -27.32 6.71
C LEU A 25 0.48 -27.27 7.24
N SER A 26 0.33 -27.05 8.54
CA SER A 26 -0.97 -26.86 9.21
C SER A 26 -1.36 -25.39 9.32
N SER A 27 -2.65 -25.12 9.51
CA SER A 27 -3.15 -23.77 9.72
C SER A 27 -2.58 -23.10 10.96
N GLN A 28 -2.44 -23.85 12.06
CA GLN A 28 -1.84 -23.31 13.29
C GLN A 28 -0.39 -22.87 13.05
N GLN A 29 0.41 -23.64 12.31
CA GLN A 29 1.79 -23.25 11.99
C GLN A 29 1.85 -21.98 11.14
N VAL A 30 0.94 -21.81 10.18
CA VAL A 30 0.84 -20.57 9.40
C VAL A 30 0.47 -19.39 10.30
N TYR A 31 -0.50 -19.56 11.20
CA TYR A 31 -0.88 -18.53 12.15
C TYR A 31 0.28 -18.16 13.09
N ASP A 32 0.94 -19.15 13.69
CA ASP A 32 2.05 -18.94 14.62
C ASP A 32 3.21 -18.19 13.94
N TYR A 33 3.48 -18.48 12.66
CA TYR A 33 4.47 -17.76 11.87
C TYR A 33 4.08 -16.28 11.68
N ILE A 34 2.84 -16.01 11.27
CA ILE A 34 2.33 -14.65 11.05
C ILE A 34 2.30 -13.87 12.37
N HIS A 35 1.81 -14.48 13.45
CA HIS A 35 1.76 -13.88 14.78
C HIS A 35 3.18 -13.58 15.30
N ASN A 36 4.12 -14.51 15.13
CA ASN A 36 5.53 -14.25 15.48
C ASN A 36 6.12 -13.09 14.67
N ALA A 37 5.83 -13.01 13.37
CA ALA A 37 6.26 -11.91 12.52
C ALA A 37 5.72 -10.56 13.02
N TYR A 38 4.43 -10.51 13.35
CA TYR A 38 3.78 -9.33 13.92
C TYR A 38 4.41 -8.89 15.25
N GLN A 39 4.69 -9.83 16.15
CA GLN A 39 5.18 -9.53 17.50
C GLN A 39 6.69 -9.24 17.58
N THR A 40 7.50 -9.74 16.64
CA THR A 40 8.97 -9.80 16.83
C THR A 40 9.82 -9.24 15.70
N TRP A 41 9.27 -9.02 14.51
CA TRP A 41 10.06 -8.44 13.43
C TRP A 41 10.29 -6.95 13.65
N GLU A 42 11.45 -6.46 13.21
CA GLU A 42 11.76 -5.03 13.22
C GLU A 42 10.72 -4.21 12.45
N ASN A 43 10.22 -4.77 11.33
CA ASN A 43 9.11 -4.24 10.56
C ASN A 43 7.97 -5.28 10.52
N PRO A 44 7.00 -5.22 11.45
CA PRO A 44 5.83 -6.09 11.44
C PRO A 44 5.04 -6.01 10.12
N PRO A 45 4.42 -7.10 9.66
CA PRO A 45 3.61 -7.08 8.44
C PRO A 45 2.28 -6.33 8.66
N GLU A 46 1.99 -5.34 7.80
CA GLU A 46 0.62 -4.77 7.69
C GLU A 46 -0.28 -5.60 6.75
N TYR A 47 0.35 -6.31 5.81
CA TYR A 47 -0.33 -7.05 4.76
C TYR A 47 0.25 -8.46 4.63
N VAL A 48 -0.62 -9.44 4.47
CA VAL A 48 -0.24 -10.83 4.15
C VAL A 48 -1.01 -11.28 2.91
N CYS A 49 -0.28 -11.72 1.89
CA CYS A 49 -0.84 -12.33 0.69
C CYS A 49 -0.53 -13.83 0.69
N ILE A 50 -1.55 -14.65 0.94
CA ILE A 50 -1.43 -16.11 0.86
C ILE A 50 -1.49 -16.50 -0.62
N LEU A 51 -0.38 -17.02 -1.16
CA LEU A 51 -0.30 -17.46 -2.54
C LEU A 51 -0.46 -18.99 -2.63
N GLY A 52 -1.63 -19.44 -3.05
CA GLY A 52 -1.93 -20.85 -3.23
C GLY A 52 -3.37 -21.21 -2.86
N ASP A 53 -3.86 -22.27 -3.49
CA ASP A 53 -5.14 -22.91 -3.18
C ASP A 53 -4.95 -23.94 -2.03
N ILE A 54 -6.01 -24.25 -1.29
CA ILE A 54 -6.01 -25.30 -0.24
C ILE A 54 -5.58 -26.65 -0.84
N ASN A 55 -5.94 -26.89 -2.11
CA ASN A 55 -5.53 -28.08 -2.86
C ASN A 55 -4.00 -28.20 -3.07
N LEU A 56 -3.23 -27.15 -2.77
CA LEU A 56 -1.76 -27.13 -2.79
C LEU A 56 -1.12 -27.32 -1.41
N GLN A 57 -1.88 -27.80 -0.43
CA GLN A 57 -1.43 -27.91 0.96
C GLN A 57 -1.03 -26.53 1.55
N ILE A 58 -1.67 -25.46 1.06
CA ILE A 58 -1.59 -24.12 1.68
C ILE A 58 -2.91 -23.92 2.44
N PRO A 59 -2.98 -24.35 3.71
CA PRO A 59 -4.23 -24.42 4.45
C PRO A 59 -4.85 -23.04 4.67
N ASP A 60 -6.17 -22.98 4.70
CA ASP A 60 -6.88 -21.89 5.36
C ASP A 60 -6.92 -22.14 6.87
N TYR A 61 -7.31 -21.14 7.67
CA TYR A 61 -7.49 -21.37 9.11
C TYR A 61 -8.83 -22.03 9.41
N GLY A 62 -9.87 -21.59 8.70
CA GLY A 62 -11.23 -22.07 8.84
C GLY A 62 -12.00 -21.40 9.98
N PHE A 63 -13.33 -21.45 9.90
CA PHE A 63 -14.24 -20.99 10.95
C PHE A 63 -15.51 -21.83 10.93
N ASN A 64 -15.78 -22.60 11.99
CA ASN A 64 -17.03 -23.38 12.14
C ASN A 64 -17.39 -24.25 10.91
N GLY A 65 -16.38 -24.84 10.25
CA GLY A 65 -16.55 -25.67 9.05
C GLY A 65 -16.67 -24.90 7.74
N TYR A 66 -16.60 -23.56 7.77
CA TYR A 66 -16.42 -22.72 6.60
C TYR A 66 -14.93 -22.49 6.35
N VAL A 67 -14.55 -22.41 5.07
CA VAL A 67 -13.20 -21.96 4.74
C VAL A 67 -13.02 -20.49 5.06
N SER A 68 -11.91 -20.14 5.70
CA SER A 68 -11.60 -18.78 6.10
C SER A 68 -10.11 -18.53 6.34
N ASP A 69 -9.62 -17.41 5.79
CA ASP A 69 -8.30 -16.87 6.11
C ASP A 69 -8.37 -15.73 7.14
N HIS A 70 -9.58 -15.28 7.53
CA HIS A 70 -9.75 -14.17 8.47
C HIS A 70 -9.09 -14.41 9.84
N PRO A 71 -9.07 -15.63 10.42
CA PRO A 71 -8.35 -15.83 11.67
C PRO A 71 -6.84 -15.57 11.56
N TYR A 72 -6.23 -15.68 10.38
CA TYR A 72 -4.83 -15.26 10.19
C TYR A 72 -4.63 -13.74 10.35
N SER A 73 -5.71 -12.96 10.34
CA SER A 73 -5.68 -11.51 10.52
C SER A 73 -5.82 -11.03 11.96
N CYS A 74 -6.29 -11.91 12.86
CA CYS A 74 -6.55 -11.60 14.27
C CYS A 74 -5.33 -12.06 15.09
N VAL A 75 -4.28 -11.25 15.11
CA VAL A 75 -2.97 -11.57 15.70
C VAL A 75 -2.68 -10.79 16.98
N ASP A 76 -3.60 -9.92 17.40
CA ASP A 76 -3.57 -9.20 18.68
C ASP A 76 -4.98 -9.11 19.28
N GLY A 77 -5.07 -9.09 20.60
CA GLY A 77 -6.36 -9.05 21.33
C GLY A 77 -7.20 -10.34 21.28
N ASP A 78 -8.36 -10.28 21.95
CA ASP A 78 -9.33 -11.37 22.08
C ASP A 78 -10.65 -11.02 21.35
N ASP A 79 -10.57 -10.58 20.10
CA ASP A 79 -11.73 -10.26 19.26
C ASP A 79 -11.57 -10.78 17.81
N TYR A 80 -12.52 -10.42 16.93
CA TYR A 80 -12.55 -10.83 15.52
C TYR A 80 -12.21 -9.68 14.55
N PHE A 81 -11.67 -8.57 15.04
CA PHE A 81 -11.12 -7.52 14.18
C PHE A 81 -9.78 -7.95 13.60
N SER A 82 -9.47 -7.41 12.43
CA SER A 82 -8.20 -7.68 11.76
C SER A 82 -7.16 -6.68 12.25
N ASP A 83 -6.04 -7.17 12.78
CA ASP A 83 -4.87 -6.35 13.12
C ASP A 83 -3.96 -6.16 11.90
N ILE A 84 -3.98 -7.14 10.99
CA ILE A 84 -3.26 -7.13 9.73
C ILE A 84 -4.20 -7.48 8.58
N MET A 85 -3.92 -7.02 7.37
CA MET A 85 -4.79 -7.24 6.22
C MET A 85 -4.37 -8.51 5.46
N VAL A 86 -5.17 -9.57 5.58
CA VAL A 86 -4.92 -10.86 4.92
C VAL A 86 -5.81 -11.03 3.68
N THR A 87 -5.20 -11.42 2.56
CA THR A 87 -5.92 -11.89 1.36
C THR A 87 -5.31 -13.18 0.84
N ARG A 88 -6.05 -13.89 -0.03
CA ARG A 88 -5.55 -15.08 -0.72
C ARG A 88 -5.56 -14.91 -2.23
N MET A 89 -4.40 -15.01 -2.87
CA MET A 89 -4.33 -15.28 -4.29
C MET A 89 -4.50 -16.79 -4.53
N SER A 90 -5.74 -17.27 -4.49
CA SER A 90 -6.03 -18.70 -4.63
C SER A 90 -5.82 -19.15 -6.08
N VAL A 91 -4.76 -19.93 -6.30
CA VAL A 91 -4.35 -20.43 -7.61
C VAL A 91 -3.92 -21.89 -7.51
N PRO A 92 -4.19 -22.72 -8.54
CA PRO A 92 -3.76 -24.12 -8.56
C PRO A 92 -2.25 -24.22 -8.88
N ALA A 93 -1.70 -25.43 -8.85
CA ALA A 93 -0.28 -25.70 -9.15
C ALA A 93 0.12 -25.35 -10.60
N THR A 94 -0.87 -25.14 -11.46
CA THR A 94 -0.68 -24.86 -12.87
C THR A 94 0.07 -23.55 -13.04
N ALA A 95 1.34 -23.64 -13.46
CA ALA A 95 2.24 -22.48 -13.59
C ALA A 95 1.68 -21.34 -14.45
N SER A 96 0.89 -21.63 -15.50
CA SER A 96 0.25 -20.60 -16.31
C SER A 96 -0.80 -19.81 -15.54
N THR A 97 -1.58 -20.46 -14.67
CA THR A 97 -2.61 -19.82 -13.85
C THR A 97 -1.98 -18.95 -12.77
N ILE A 98 -0.97 -19.47 -12.07
CA ILE A 98 -0.17 -18.71 -11.08
C ILE A 98 0.40 -17.44 -11.73
N ARG A 99 1.08 -17.59 -12.87
CA ARG A 99 1.67 -16.46 -13.60
C ARG A 99 0.60 -15.46 -14.06
N THR A 100 -0.57 -15.93 -14.50
CA THR A 100 -1.65 -15.06 -14.97
C THR A 100 -2.20 -14.20 -13.84
N ALA A 101 -2.54 -14.79 -12.69
CA ALA A 101 -3.06 -14.05 -11.54
C ALA A 101 -2.06 -12.98 -11.05
N ILE A 102 -0.79 -13.37 -10.83
CA ILE A 102 0.28 -12.46 -10.40
C ILE A 102 0.50 -11.35 -11.45
N TYR A 103 0.56 -11.71 -12.73
CA TYR A 103 0.80 -10.73 -13.78
C TYR A 103 -0.34 -9.71 -13.91
N LYS A 104 -1.60 -10.14 -13.78
CA LYS A 104 -2.75 -9.21 -13.76
C LYS A 104 -2.61 -8.16 -12.67
N ALA A 105 -2.25 -8.56 -11.45
CA ALA A 105 -2.01 -7.61 -10.36
C ALA A 105 -0.86 -6.65 -10.68
N ILE A 106 0.27 -7.17 -11.18
CA ILE A 106 1.43 -6.34 -11.56
C ILE A 106 1.07 -5.32 -12.63
N ILE A 107 0.44 -5.73 -13.73
CA ILE A 107 0.15 -4.80 -14.83
C ILE A 107 -0.98 -3.83 -14.48
N TYR A 108 -1.94 -4.22 -13.64
CA TYR A 108 -2.99 -3.32 -13.15
C TYR A 108 -2.38 -2.11 -12.43
N GLU A 109 -1.38 -2.36 -11.60
CA GLU A 109 -0.64 -1.32 -10.87
C GLU A 109 0.34 -0.58 -11.78
N LYS A 110 1.20 -1.32 -12.50
CA LYS A 110 2.40 -0.79 -13.17
C LYS A 110 2.15 -0.25 -14.58
N THR A 111 1.30 -0.91 -15.35
CA THR A 111 1.08 -0.61 -16.77
C THR A 111 -0.41 -0.78 -17.12
N PRO A 112 -1.29 0.06 -16.53
CA PRO A 112 -2.73 -0.06 -16.74
C PRO A 112 -3.08 0.04 -18.23
N TYR A 113 -4.10 -0.70 -18.66
CA TYR A 113 -4.53 -0.67 -20.05
C TYR A 113 -5.08 0.72 -20.40
N MET A 114 -4.55 1.33 -21.46
CA MET A 114 -4.95 2.68 -21.93
C MET A 114 -5.47 2.69 -23.37
N GLY A 115 -5.73 1.51 -23.96
CA GLY A 115 -6.30 1.42 -25.33
C GLY A 115 -7.78 1.86 -25.41
N ASP A 116 -8.47 1.94 -24.27
CA ASP A 116 -9.80 2.53 -24.12
C ASP A 116 -9.88 3.25 -22.77
N PRO A 117 -9.27 4.44 -22.61
CA PRO A 117 -9.13 5.08 -21.30
C PRO A 117 -10.46 5.21 -20.52
N ASN A 118 -11.57 5.40 -21.24
CA ASN A 118 -12.90 5.54 -20.68
C ASN A 118 -13.40 4.28 -19.96
N TYR A 119 -12.83 3.08 -20.19
CA TYR A 119 -13.25 1.87 -19.48
C TYR A 119 -13.03 1.97 -17.96
N TRP A 120 -12.03 2.76 -17.53
CA TRP A 120 -11.76 3.00 -16.10
C TRP A 120 -12.91 3.72 -15.38
N LEU A 121 -13.78 4.40 -16.14
CA LEU A 121 -14.96 5.11 -15.65
C LEU A 121 -16.26 4.38 -16.00
N ARG A 122 -16.17 3.07 -16.29
CA ARG A 122 -17.33 2.20 -16.53
C ARG A 122 -17.51 1.22 -15.38
N GLY A 123 -18.74 1.05 -14.93
CA GLY A 123 -19.09 0.08 -13.89
C GLY A 123 -20.23 -0.85 -14.29
N LEU A 124 -20.45 -1.89 -13.50
CA LEU A 124 -21.60 -2.80 -13.60
C LEU A 124 -22.23 -2.97 -12.21
N SER A 125 -23.52 -2.65 -12.11
CA SER A 125 -24.33 -2.92 -10.92
C SER A 125 -25.43 -3.94 -11.24
N ALA A 126 -25.24 -5.17 -10.78
CA ALA A 126 -26.13 -6.29 -11.07
C ALA A 126 -26.82 -6.78 -9.79
N ALA A 127 -28.06 -7.26 -9.88
CA ALA A 127 -28.72 -7.84 -8.71
C ALA A 127 -29.84 -8.83 -9.00
N ALA A 128 -30.04 -9.77 -8.07
CA ALA A 128 -31.21 -10.64 -7.99
C ALA A 128 -32.11 -10.25 -6.82
N ASN A 129 -33.37 -9.97 -7.13
CA ASN A 129 -34.47 -9.79 -6.18
C ASN A 129 -35.40 -11.01 -6.25
N LEU A 130 -34.87 -12.19 -5.93
CA LEU A 130 -35.58 -13.46 -6.03
C LEU A 130 -36.16 -13.89 -4.68
N THR A 131 -37.40 -14.36 -4.68
CA THR A 131 -38.09 -14.92 -3.52
C THR A 131 -37.87 -16.43 -3.50
N TYR A 132 -36.82 -16.89 -2.83
CA TYR A 132 -36.58 -18.32 -2.63
C TYR A 132 -37.42 -18.88 -1.48
N LEU A 133 -37.39 -18.22 -0.32
CA LEU A 133 -38.17 -18.55 0.88
C LEU A 133 -38.49 -17.25 1.64
N GLY A 134 -39.76 -16.98 1.92
CA GLY A 134 -40.19 -15.84 2.73
C GLY A 134 -40.59 -14.59 1.93
N ALA A 135 -40.30 -13.41 2.47
CA ALA A 135 -40.74 -12.13 1.88
C ALA A 135 -39.87 -11.74 0.67
N PRO A 136 -40.42 -11.04 -0.34
CA PRO A 136 -39.67 -10.61 -1.51
C PRO A 136 -38.46 -9.75 -1.13
N SER A 137 -37.27 -10.17 -1.56
CA SER A 137 -36.03 -9.41 -1.35
C SER A 137 -36.02 -8.21 -2.31
N ARG A 138 -36.11 -6.99 -1.77
CA ARG A 138 -36.10 -5.76 -2.60
C ARG A 138 -34.77 -5.01 -2.56
N THR A 139 -34.06 -5.13 -1.43
CA THR A 139 -32.87 -4.35 -1.14
C THR A 139 -31.64 -4.73 -1.97
N PRO A 140 -31.42 -5.96 -2.50
CA PRO A 140 -30.24 -6.25 -3.34
C PRO A 140 -30.11 -5.27 -4.52
N ARG A 141 -31.21 -5.04 -5.25
CA ARG A 141 -31.27 -4.04 -6.31
C ARG A 141 -31.07 -2.61 -5.80
N LEU A 142 -31.62 -2.26 -4.63
CA LEU A 142 -31.49 -0.89 -4.10
C LEU A 142 -30.05 -0.58 -3.68
N THR A 143 -29.38 -1.52 -3.01
CA THR A 143 -27.97 -1.39 -2.61
C THR A 143 -27.06 -1.22 -3.82
N THR A 144 -27.24 -2.03 -4.87
CA THR A 144 -26.42 -1.92 -6.09
C THR A 144 -26.75 -0.68 -6.93
N LEU A 145 -28.00 -0.19 -6.88
CA LEU A 145 -28.34 1.12 -7.45
C LEU A 145 -27.73 2.28 -6.67
N TRP A 146 -27.61 2.17 -5.35
CA TRP A 146 -26.87 3.14 -4.54
C TRP A 146 -25.39 3.15 -4.92
N VAL A 147 -24.74 1.97 -5.03
CA VAL A 147 -23.35 1.88 -5.53
C VAL A 147 -23.21 2.57 -6.89
N ARG A 148 -24.15 2.31 -7.81
CA ARG A 148 -24.17 3.00 -9.11
C ARG A 148 -24.26 4.51 -8.97
N GLN A 149 -25.10 5.02 -8.08
CA GLN A 149 -25.23 6.46 -7.85
C GLN A 149 -23.93 7.06 -7.33
N GLU A 150 -23.27 6.42 -6.36
CA GLU A 150 -21.98 6.88 -5.84
C GLU A 150 -20.89 6.86 -6.91
N LEU A 151 -20.76 5.77 -7.68
CA LEU A 151 -19.81 5.71 -8.80
C LEU A 151 -20.01 6.88 -9.77
N MET A 152 -21.26 7.16 -10.15
CA MET A 152 -21.57 8.29 -11.05
C MET A 152 -21.28 9.64 -10.41
N ARG A 153 -21.50 9.79 -9.09
CA ARG A 153 -21.16 11.00 -8.33
C ARG A 153 -19.65 11.25 -8.28
N HIS A 154 -18.87 10.17 -8.32
CA HIS A 154 -17.40 10.16 -8.36
C HIS A 154 -16.81 10.05 -9.77
N GLY A 155 -17.56 10.48 -10.78
CA GLY A 155 -17.04 10.69 -12.13
C GLY A 155 -17.10 9.47 -13.07
N PHE A 156 -17.70 8.35 -12.66
CA PHE A 156 -17.99 7.27 -13.61
C PHE A 156 -19.01 7.75 -14.64
N ILE A 157 -18.64 7.63 -15.92
CA ILE A 157 -19.44 8.13 -17.04
C ILE A 157 -20.55 7.15 -17.44
N ARG A 158 -20.43 5.89 -17.05
CA ARG A 158 -21.41 4.84 -17.37
C ARG A 158 -21.35 3.73 -16.34
N VAL A 159 -22.47 3.46 -15.69
CA VAL A 159 -22.62 2.25 -14.86
C VAL A 159 -23.83 1.49 -15.37
N ASP A 160 -23.55 0.38 -16.04
CA ASP A 160 -24.56 -0.52 -16.57
C ASP A 160 -25.30 -1.21 -15.44
N THR A 161 -26.54 -1.59 -15.71
CA THR A 161 -27.37 -2.31 -14.74
C THR A 161 -28.00 -3.53 -15.38
N THR A 162 -28.09 -4.63 -14.63
CA THR A 162 -28.85 -5.81 -15.03
C THR A 162 -29.47 -6.46 -13.81
N PHE A 163 -30.77 -6.75 -13.86
CA PHE A 163 -31.52 -7.19 -12.68
C PHE A 163 -32.44 -8.35 -13.00
N ALA A 164 -32.53 -9.31 -12.08
CA ALA A 164 -33.51 -10.39 -12.10
C ALA A 164 -34.49 -10.25 -10.92
N TRP A 165 -35.71 -10.72 -11.09
CA TRP A 165 -36.73 -10.82 -10.05
C TRP A 165 -37.69 -11.97 -10.36
N ASP A 166 -38.61 -12.28 -9.44
CA ASP A 166 -39.53 -13.41 -9.63
C ASP A 166 -40.30 -13.30 -10.96
N GLY A 167 -40.18 -14.34 -11.79
CA GLY A 167 -40.81 -14.40 -13.12
C GLY A 167 -40.04 -13.67 -14.23
N TYR A 168 -38.86 -13.11 -13.96
CA TYR A 168 -38.02 -12.47 -14.97
C TYR A 168 -36.52 -12.61 -14.66
N ASP A 169 -35.81 -13.30 -15.55
CA ASP A 169 -34.34 -13.31 -15.59
C ASP A 169 -33.89 -12.85 -16.99
N PRO A 170 -33.13 -11.76 -17.11
CA PRO A 170 -32.63 -11.29 -18.41
C PRO A 170 -31.51 -12.17 -18.98
N GLY A 171 -31.07 -13.21 -18.26
CA GLY A 171 -30.00 -14.12 -18.61
C GLY A 171 -28.62 -13.45 -18.61
N THR A 172 -27.66 -14.13 -19.22
CA THR A 172 -26.23 -13.75 -19.19
C THR A 172 -25.93 -12.55 -20.09
N ALA A 173 -26.73 -12.32 -21.13
CA ALA A 173 -26.38 -11.44 -22.24
C ALA A 173 -26.02 -10.01 -21.81
N TYR A 174 -26.78 -9.41 -20.90
CA TYR A 174 -26.51 -8.04 -20.44
C TYR A 174 -25.25 -7.95 -19.58
N ALA A 175 -25.02 -8.92 -18.70
CA ALA A 175 -23.82 -8.99 -17.88
C ALA A 175 -22.58 -9.21 -18.75
N ILE A 176 -22.61 -10.22 -19.65
CA ILE A 176 -21.53 -10.51 -20.60
C ILE A 176 -21.24 -9.30 -21.49
N ASN A 177 -22.26 -8.63 -22.03
CA ASN A 177 -22.06 -7.45 -22.87
C ASN A 177 -21.41 -6.29 -22.10
N SER A 178 -21.79 -6.04 -20.85
CA SER A 178 -21.17 -5.02 -20.01
C SER A 178 -19.70 -5.36 -19.71
N LEU A 179 -19.43 -6.60 -19.28
CA LEU A 179 -18.07 -7.10 -19.02
C LEU A 179 -17.18 -7.04 -20.28
N ASN A 180 -17.69 -7.44 -21.45
CA ASN A 180 -16.97 -7.38 -22.72
C ASN A 180 -16.72 -5.96 -23.23
N ASN A 181 -17.56 -4.98 -22.85
CA ASN A 181 -17.31 -3.57 -23.10
C ASN A 181 -16.19 -3.01 -22.20
N GLY A 182 -15.89 -3.70 -21.10
CA GLY A 182 -14.90 -3.33 -20.09
C GLY A 182 -15.50 -2.44 -19.02
N VAL A 183 -15.42 -2.91 -17.78
CA VAL A 183 -15.85 -2.21 -16.56
C VAL A 183 -14.76 -2.35 -15.50
N SER A 184 -14.48 -1.27 -14.77
CA SER A 184 -13.44 -1.21 -13.73
C SER A 184 -13.96 -1.59 -12.34
N MET A 185 -15.25 -1.37 -12.07
CA MET A 185 -15.91 -1.73 -10.81
C MET A 185 -17.20 -2.51 -11.06
N ILE A 186 -17.31 -3.68 -10.41
CA ILE A 186 -18.47 -4.55 -10.53
C ILE A 186 -19.05 -4.83 -9.15
N SER A 187 -20.34 -4.54 -8.97
CA SER A 187 -21.10 -4.86 -7.76
C SER A 187 -22.21 -5.85 -8.08
N TYR A 188 -22.28 -6.96 -7.35
CA TYR A 188 -23.41 -7.88 -7.38
C TYR A 188 -24.00 -8.13 -5.99
N ARG A 189 -25.33 -8.12 -5.90
CA ARG A 189 -26.10 -8.54 -4.72
C ARG A 189 -27.26 -9.43 -5.12
N GLY A 190 -27.59 -10.40 -4.30
CA GLY A 190 -28.75 -11.26 -4.52
C GLY A 190 -28.51 -12.61 -3.90
N ASN A 191 -28.87 -13.66 -4.62
CA ASN A 191 -28.50 -15.04 -4.33
C ASN A 191 -27.36 -15.49 -5.26
N GLY A 192 -26.69 -16.57 -4.89
CA GLY A 192 -25.61 -17.14 -5.68
C GLY A 192 -25.30 -18.56 -5.22
N THR A 193 -24.48 -19.23 -6.01
CA THR A 193 -23.84 -20.50 -5.66
C THR A 193 -22.32 -20.29 -5.70
N PRO A 194 -21.50 -21.26 -5.26
CA PRO A 194 -20.07 -21.16 -5.43
C PRO A 194 -19.60 -20.88 -6.87
N SER A 195 -20.39 -21.26 -7.88
CA SER A 195 -20.04 -21.15 -9.29
C SER A 195 -20.89 -20.17 -10.10
N SER A 196 -21.82 -19.41 -9.50
CA SER A 196 -22.72 -18.53 -10.26
C SER A 196 -23.41 -17.42 -9.46
N TRP A 197 -23.87 -16.40 -10.18
CA TRP A 197 -24.96 -15.52 -9.77
C TRP A 197 -26.31 -16.23 -9.96
N GLY A 198 -27.18 -16.12 -8.96
CA GLY A 198 -28.52 -16.71 -9.04
C GLY A 198 -29.52 -15.93 -9.90
N GLY A 199 -29.16 -14.72 -10.33
CA GLY A 199 -29.96 -13.89 -11.24
C GLY A 199 -29.43 -12.44 -11.32
N PRO A 200 -29.28 -11.82 -12.49
CA PRO A 200 -29.24 -12.45 -13.80
C PRO A 200 -28.21 -13.59 -13.84
N TRP A 201 -28.58 -14.70 -14.47
CA TRP A 201 -27.68 -15.85 -14.54
C TRP A 201 -26.32 -15.44 -15.11
N LEU A 202 -25.25 -15.81 -14.40
CA LEU A 202 -23.86 -15.68 -14.84
C LEU A 202 -23.02 -16.72 -14.10
N GLY A 203 -22.56 -17.75 -14.80
CA GLY A 203 -21.75 -18.82 -14.23
C GLY A 203 -20.26 -18.71 -14.56
N VAL A 204 -19.44 -19.55 -13.91
CA VAL A 204 -18.02 -19.70 -14.23
C VAL A 204 -17.75 -20.04 -15.70
N ASP A 205 -18.61 -20.85 -16.34
CA ASP A 205 -18.49 -21.20 -17.76
C ASP A 205 -18.79 -20.00 -18.67
N ASP A 206 -19.68 -19.10 -18.26
CA ASP A 206 -19.97 -17.87 -19.01
C ASP A 206 -18.76 -16.90 -18.95
N LEU A 207 -18.00 -16.91 -17.86
CA LEU A 207 -16.76 -16.13 -17.72
C LEU A 207 -15.67 -16.60 -18.70
N ASP A 208 -15.65 -17.88 -19.07
CA ASP A 208 -14.76 -18.40 -20.12
C ASP A 208 -15.07 -17.82 -21.50
N GLY A 209 -16.31 -17.42 -21.74
CA GLY A 209 -16.74 -16.76 -22.99
C GLY A 209 -16.39 -15.27 -23.10
N LEU A 210 -15.89 -14.63 -22.02
CA LEU A 210 -15.53 -13.22 -22.07
C LEU A 210 -14.35 -12.94 -23.03
N ASN A 211 -14.42 -11.80 -23.69
CA ASN A 211 -13.44 -11.29 -24.64
C ASN A 211 -12.07 -11.06 -23.99
N LEU A 212 -11.02 -11.40 -24.72
CA LEU A 212 -9.62 -11.21 -24.31
C LEU A 212 -9.16 -9.78 -24.67
N ASN A 213 -9.74 -8.78 -23.99
CA ASN A 213 -9.64 -7.37 -24.36
C ASN A 213 -8.72 -6.53 -23.44
N ASN A 214 -8.10 -7.14 -22.41
CA ASN A 214 -7.25 -6.51 -21.38
C ASN A 214 -7.95 -5.49 -20.47
N LYS A 215 -9.28 -5.36 -20.54
CA LYS A 215 -10.06 -4.46 -19.68
C LYS A 215 -10.41 -5.21 -18.39
N MET A 216 -9.56 -5.03 -17.39
CA MET A 216 -9.70 -5.70 -16.09
C MET A 216 -10.43 -4.82 -15.08
N GLY A 217 -11.24 -5.43 -14.22
CA GLY A 217 -11.98 -4.75 -13.17
C GLY A 217 -11.93 -5.46 -11.82
N ILE A 218 -12.30 -4.76 -10.75
CA ILE A 218 -12.46 -5.31 -9.41
C ILE A 218 -13.92 -5.70 -9.21
N MET A 219 -14.17 -6.86 -8.62
CA MET A 219 -15.52 -7.38 -8.43
C MET A 219 -15.82 -7.61 -6.96
N ALA A 220 -16.90 -6.97 -6.48
CA ALA A 220 -17.53 -7.28 -5.21
C ALA A 220 -18.83 -8.05 -5.50
N SER A 221 -18.75 -9.37 -5.46
CA SER A 221 -19.91 -10.27 -5.57
C SER A 221 -20.25 -10.79 -4.19
N LEU A 222 -20.91 -9.92 -3.42
CA LEU A 222 -21.25 -10.19 -2.04
C LEU A 222 -22.55 -10.98 -2.07
N THR A 223 -22.48 -12.30 -1.96
CA THR A 223 -23.61 -13.24 -1.94
C THR A 223 -23.11 -14.62 -1.50
N CYS A 224 -24.03 -15.54 -1.21
CA CYS A 224 -23.75 -16.94 -0.91
C CYS A 224 -22.69 -17.58 -1.83
N GLY A 225 -21.59 -18.02 -1.23
CA GLY A 225 -20.60 -18.97 -1.77
C GLY A 225 -19.67 -18.45 -2.85
N ASN A 226 -19.88 -17.25 -3.38
CA ASN A 226 -19.16 -16.73 -4.55
C ASN A 226 -17.64 -16.61 -4.36
N GLY A 227 -17.15 -16.58 -3.11
CA GLY A 227 -15.72 -16.62 -2.77
C GLY A 227 -15.26 -17.93 -2.13
N ARG A 228 -16.01 -19.03 -2.25
CA ARG A 228 -15.73 -20.31 -1.58
C ARG A 228 -14.58 -21.09 -2.23
N TYR A 229 -13.34 -20.68 -1.97
CA TYR A 229 -12.10 -21.26 -2.51
C TYR A 229 -11.71 -22.64 -1.94
N GLY A 230 -12.59 -23.29 -1.19
CA GLY A 230 -12.30 -24.55 -0.49
C GLY A 230 -12.82 -25.82 -1.13
N GLU A 231 -13.39 -25.71 -2.33
CA GLU A 231 -13.99 -26.82 -3.07
C GLU A 231 -13.52 -26.79 -4.54
N ASP A 232 -14.41 -27.06 -5.49
CA ASP A 232 -14.17 -26.80 -6.90
C ASP A 232 -13.96 -25.29 -7.14
N GLU A 233 -13.33 -24.94 -8.27
CA GLU A 233 -13.06 -23.54 -8.65
C GLU A 233 -14.31 -22.67 -8.52
N CYS A 234 -14.30 -21.77 -7.53
CA CYS A 234 -15.41 -20.88 -7.28
C CYS A 234 -15.40 -19.67 -8.24
N PHE A 235 -16.48 -18.91 -8.24
CA PHE A 235 -16.68 -17.74 -9.09
C PHE A 235 -15.58 -16.69 -8.92
N GLY A 236 -15.17 -16.43 -7.67
CA GLY A 236 -14.08 -15.51 -7.36
C GLY A 236 -12.70 -16.00 -7.82
N GLU A 237 -12.43 -17.29 -7.65
CA GLU A 237 -11.20 -17.92 -8.16
C GLU A 237 -11.14 -17.82 -9.68
N LYS A 238 -12.22 -18.18 -10.38
CA LYS A 238 -12.31 -18.03 -11.83
C LYS A 238 -11.96 -16.61 -12.27
N TRP A 239 -12.52 -15.60 -11.60
CA TRP A 239 -12.30 -14.19 -11.91
C TRP A 239 -10.82 -13.77 -11.84
N ILE A 240 -10.10 -14.22 -10.79
CA ILE A 240 -8.68 -13.90 -10.61
C ILE A 240 -7.75 -14.80 -11.42
N ARG A 241 -8.19 -16.00 -11.83
CA ARG A 241 -7.38 -16.98 -12.58
C ARG A 241 -7.44 -16.81 -14.10
N MET A 242 -8.56 -16.35 -14.65
CA MET A 242 -8.77 -16.33 -16.10
C MET A 242 -7.92 -15.28 -16.85
N GLY A 243 -7.61 -15.60 -18.11
CA GLY A 243 -6.79 -14.78 -19.02
C GLY A 243 -5.65 -15.58 -19.62
N VAL A 244 -5.01 -15.01 -20.65
CA VAL A 244 -3.84 -15.58 -21.30
C VAL A 244 -2.76 -14.52 -21.43
N LEU A 245 -1.55 -14.85 -20.98
CA LEU A 245 -0.41 -13.94 -21.04
C LEU A 245 0.12 -13.76 -22.48
N PRO A 246 0.78 -12.62 -22.76
CA PRO A 246 0.88 -11.43 -21.90
C PRO A 246 -0.29 -10.46 -22.08
N ASN A 247 -0.98 -10.48 -23.23
CA ASN A 247 -1.86 -9.38 -23.67
C ASN A 247 -3.27 -9.84 -24.05
N LEU A 248 -3.73 -10.97 -23.51
CA LEU A 248 -5.07 -11.51 -23.72
C LEU A 248 -5.74 -11.72 -22.37
N LEU A 249 -5.76 -10.68 -21.56
CA LEU A 249 -6.25 -10.73 -20.18
C LEU A 249 -7.74 -10.39 -20.10
N LYS A 250 -8.38 -10.94 -19.08
CA LYS A 250 -9.79 -10.73 -18.71
C LYS A 250 -10.00 -11.01 -17.22
N GLY A 251 -11.17 -10.66 -16.71
CA GLY A 251 -11.46 -10.75 -15.28
C GLY A 251 -10.79 -9.61 -14.52
N GLY A 252 -10.20 -9.93 -13.37
CA GLY A 252 -9.57 -8.91 -12.53
C GLY A 252 -8.42 -9.44 -11.68
N PRO A 253 -7.69 -8.53 -11.03
CA PRO A 253 -6.67 -8.89 -10.04
C PRO A 253 -7.26 -9.11 -8.64
N ALA A 254 -8.52 -8.70 -8.38
CA ALA A 254 -9.13 -8.82 -7.06
C ALA A 254 -10.63 -9.11 -7.10
N PHE A 255 -11.10 -9.84 -6.09
CA PHE A 255 -12.48 -10.27 -5.91
C PHE A 255 -12.87 -10.30 -4.42
N TYR A 256 -14.01 -9.72 -4.06
CA TYR A 256 -14.55 -9.73 -2.70
C TYR A 256 -15.90 -10.47 -2.66
N GLY A 257 -16.00 -11.49 -1.81
CA GLY A 257 -17.18 -12.35 -1.74
C GLY A 257 -17.21 -13.24 -0.49
N ALA A 258 -18.34 -13.94 -0.29
CA ALA A 258 -18.50 -14.83 0.86
C ALA A 258 -18.04 -16.25 0.55
N THR A 259 -17.35 -16.89 1.50
CA THR A 259 -17.01 -18.31 1.47
C THR A 259 -18.18 -19.20 1.88
N GLU A 260 -19.12 -18.68 2.69
CA GLU A 260 -20.28 -19.44 3.13
C GLU A 260 -21.47 -19.35 2.18
N SER A 261 -22.35 -20.34 2.20
CA SER A 261 -23.53 -20.41 1.32
C SER A 261 -24.84 -19.95 1.98
N ASN A 262 -24.84 -19.53 3.25
CA ASN A 262 -26.06 -19.13 3.97
C ASN A 262 -25.98 -17.67 4.46
N THR A 263 -25.60 -16.76 3.55
CA THR A 263 -25.57 -15.33 3.86
C THR A 263 -26.98 -14.73 3.91
N HIS A 264 -27.08 -13.50 4.41
CA HIS A 264 -28.37 -12.89 4.68
C HIS A 264 -28.38 -11.43 4.21
N THR A 265 -29.34 -11.11 3.34
CA THR A 265 -29.46 -9.77 2.74
C THR A 265 -29.48 -8.63 3.76
N LYS A 266 -30.01 -8.84 4.97
CA LYS A 266 -29.98 -7.87 6.07
C LYS A 266 -28.56 -7.39 6.39
N TYR A 267 -27.58 -8.28 6.35
CA TYR A 267 -26.20 -8.05 6.79
C TYR A 267 -25.24 -7.81 5.62
N ASP A 268 -25.45 -8.49 4.49
CA ASP A 268 -24.60 -8.33 3.31
C ASP A 268 -24.69 -6.92 2.70
N ASN A 269 -25.83 -6.21 2.88
CA ASN A 269 -25.99 -4.86 2.34
C ASN A 269 -25.06 -3.85 3.03
N PRO A 270 -25.00 -3.76 4.38
CA PRO A 270 -23.98 -2.99 5.09
C PRO A 270 -22.55 -3.26 4.62
N ILE A 271 -22.19 -4.52 4.38
CA ILE A 271 -20.84 -4.87 3.89
C ILE A 271 -20.57 -4.22 2.54
N MET A 272 -21.52 -4.28 1.61
CA MET A 272 -21.39 -3.59 0.32
C MET A 272 -21.29 -2.07 0.50
N ILE A 273 -22.13 -1.51 1.38
CA ILE A 273 -22.16 -0.08 1.64
C ILE A 273 -20.79 0.38 2.18
N GLY A 274 -20.27 -0.25 3.23
CA GLY A 274 -18.97 0.08 3.80
C GLY A 274 -17.81 -0.10 2.82
N TYR A 275 -17.85 -1.13 1.97
CA TYR A 275 -16.82 -1.34 0.95
C TYR A 275 -16.74 -0.18 -0.05
N TYR A 276 -17.88 0.19 -0.65
CA TYR A 276 -17.91 1.27 -1.64
C TYR A 276 -17.81 2.66 -1.01
N TRP A 277 -18.34 2.85 0.20
CA TRP A 277 -18.21 4.09 0.97
C TRP A 277 -16.75 4.34 1.37
N GLY A 278 -16.05 3.33 1.88
CA GLY A 278 -14.62 3.43 2.20
C GLY A 278 -13.80 3.85 0.99
N ILE A 279 -14.06 3.27 -0.18
CA ILE A 279 -13.36 3.61 -1.43
C ILE A 279 -13.69 5.03 -1.90
N LEU A 280 -14.97 5.39 -1.93
CA LEU A 280 -15.44 6.58 -2.64
C LEU A 280 -15.49 7.82 -1.75
N GLU A 281 -15.80 7.68 -0.46
CA GLU A 281 -15.94 8.80 0.48
C GLU A 281 -14.73 9.00 1.39
N GLU A 282 -14.15 7.91 1.87
CA GLU A 282 -13.13 7.98 2.93
C GLU A 282 -11.70 7.86 2.39
N GLY A 283 -11.55 7.60 1.09
CA GLY A 283 -10.25 7.47 0.44
C GLY A 283 -9.50 6.19 0.79
N VAL A 284 -10.18 5.16 1.27
CA VAL A 284 -9.62 3.83 1.56
C VAL A 284 -9.53 3.03 0.26
N TYR A 285 -8.43 3.25 -0.49
CA TYR A 285 -8.27 2.69 -1.83
C TYR A 285 -7.57 1.32 -1.86
N ASN A 286 -6.89 0.90 -0.80
CA ASN A 286 -6.28 -0.43 -0.72
C ASN A 286 -7.37 -1.50 -0.63
N PHE A 287 -7.26 -2.55 -1.45
CA PHE A 287 -8.31 -3.54 -1.66
C PHE A 287 -8.76 -4.24 -0.37
N ALA A 288 -7.81 -4.72 0.44
CA ALA A 288 -8.12 -5.39 1.70
C ALA A 288 -8.70 -4.43 2.75
N ASN A 289 -8.14 -3.23 2.89
CA ASN A 289 -8.64 -2.22 3.83
C ASN A 289 -10.06 -1.81 3.47
N ALA A 290 -10.37 -1.61 2.18
CA ALA A 290 -11.73 -1.34 1.74
C ALA A 290 -12.68 -2.49 2.10
N ALA A 291 -12.25 -3.75 1.92
CA ALA A 291 -13.06 -4.92 2.33
C ALA A 291 -13.29 -4.94 3.85
N PHE A 292 -12.28 -4.57 4.64
CA PHE A 292 -12.42 -4.39 6.08
C PHE A 292 -13.40 -3.27 6.44
N MET A 293 -13.43 -2.14 5.71
CA MET A 293 -14.45 -1.10 5.90
C MET A 293 -15.88 -1.65 5.70
N GLY A 294 -16.07 -2.61 4.79
CA GLY A 294 -17.32 -3.36 4.67
C GLY A 294 -17.69 -4.11 5.95
N LYS A 295 -16.73 -4.83 6.54
CA LYS A 295 -16.92 -5.54 7.82
C LYS A 295 -17.18 -4.57 8.98
N ALA A 296 -16.46 -3.45 9.04
CA ALA A 296 -16.67 -2.40 10.03
C ALA A 296 -18.09 -1.79 9.93
N GLU A 297 -18.58 -1.54 8.72
CA GLU A 297 -19.94 -1.02 8.53
C GLU A 297 -21.01 -2.03 8.97
N LEU A 298 -20.79 -3.33 8.73
CA LEU A 298 -21.61 -4.39 9.28
C LEU A 298 -21.65 -4.34 10.82
N TYR A 299 -20.49 -4.23 11.46
CA TYR A 299 -20.36 -4.14 12.91
C TYR A 299 -21.13 -2.92 13.46
N ASN A 300 -20.95 -1.75 12.84
CA ASN A 300 -21.60 -0.50 13.23
C ASN A 300 -23.13 -0.55 13.04
N THR A 301 -23.60 -1.23 11.99
CA THR A 301 -25.04 -1.34 11.71
C THR A 301 -25.78 -2.17 12.77
N PHE A 302 -25.11 -3.16 13.39
CA PHE A 302 -25.73 -4.08 14.36
C PHE A 302 -25.06 -4.04 15.73
N PRO A 303 -25.16 -2.92 16.48
CA PRO A 303 -24.46 -2.70 17.75
C PRO A 303 -24.88 -3.62 18.90
N ARG A 304 -25.85 -4.51 18.68
CA ARG A 304 -26.37 -5.48 19.67
C ARG A 304 -26.10 -6.93 19.27
N GLU A 305 -25.39 -7.15 18.16
CA GLU A 305 -25.11 -8.48 17.62
C GLU A 305 -23.59 -8.73 17.54
N HIS A 306 -22.79 -8.21 18.48
CA HIS A 306 -21.32 -8.34 18.44
C HIS A 306 -20.75 -9.57 19.14
N GLY A 307 -21.55 -10.29 19.92
CA GLY A 307 -21.06 -11.43 20.72
C GLY A 307 -20.68 -12.66 19.89
N ALA A 308 -20.00 -13.61 20.53
CA ALA A 308 -19.66 -14.89 19.93
C ALA A 308 -20.91 -15.67 19.47
N GLY A 309 -20.81 -16.33 18.33
CA GLY A 309 -21.86 -17.10 17.67
C GLY A 309 -22.87 -16.25 16.86
N THR A 310 -22.70 -14.93 16.83
CA THR A 310 -23.58 -14.03 16.07
C THR A 310 -23.29 -14.06 14.57
N LEU A 311 -24.21 -13.50 13.78
CA LEU A 311 -24.00 -13.36 12.33
C LEU A 311 -23.00 -12.25 11.99
N VAL A 312 -22.80 -11.25 12.86
CA VAL A 312 -21.76 -10.23 12.65
C VAL A 312 -20.39 -10.87 12.71
N GLU A 313 -20.07 -11.56 13.81
CA GLU A 313 -18.82 -12.32 13.96
C GLU A 313 -18.63 -13.28 12.78
N ARG A 314 -19.65 -14.10 12.48
CA ARG A 314 -19.57 -15.05 11.36
C ARG A 314 -19.21 -14.38 10.04
N PHE A 315 -19.83 -13.24 9.71
CA PHE A 315 -19.58 -12.56 8.44
C PHE A 315 -18.25 -11.79 8.42
N PHE A 316 -17.65 -11.47 9.57
CA PHE A 316 -16.23 -11.11 9.61
C PHE A 316 -15.37 -12.29 9.12
N TYR A 317 -15.65 -13.50 9.59
CA TYR A 317 -14.89 -14.69 9.18
C TYR A 317 -15.19 -15.18 7.77
N THR A 318 -16.41 -15.02 7.25
CA THR A 318 -16.82 -15.67 5.98
C THR A 318 -16.79 -14.74 4.77
N PHE A 319 -16.71 -13.41 4.92
CA PHE A 319 -16.47 -12.51 3.79
C PHE A 319 -14.97 -12.32 3.56
N ASN A 320 -14.44 -12.96 2.51
CA ASN A 320 -13.03 -13.01 2.20
C ASN A 320 -12.68 -12.38 0.85
N THR A 321 -11.40 -12.06 0.75
CA THR A 321 -10.77 -11.29 -0.31
C THR A 321 -9.81 -12.19 -1.08
N LEU A 322 -10.05 -12.31 -2.39
CA LEU A 322 -9.19 -13.04 -3.30
C LEU A 322 -8.39 -12.06 -4.15
N GLY A 323 -7.05 -12.17 -4.14
CA GLY A 323 -6.14 -11.27 -4.84
C GLY A 323 -5.02 -10.73 -3.95
N GLU A 324 -4.42 -9.62 -4.37
CA GLU A 324 -3.36 -8.92 -3.61
C GLU A 324 -3.97 -7.95 -2.58
N PRO A 325 -3.44 -7.88 -1.34
CA PRO A 325 -4.09 -7.20 -0.23
C PRO A 325 -3.98 -5.67 -0.32
N GLU A 326 -2.80 -5.17 -0.66
CA GLU A 326 -2.46 -3.75 -0.69
C GLU A 326 -2.85 -3.07 -2.02
N LEU A 327 -3.40 -3.82 -2.98
CA LEU A 327 -3.66 -3.36 -4.34
C LEU A 327 -4.54 -2.12 -4.31
N GLU A 328 -4.04 -1.03 -4.89
CA GLU A 328 -4.77 0.24 -4.90
C GLU A 328 -5.83 0.21 -6.01
N ILE A 329 -7.11 0.16 -5.62
CA ILE A 329 -8.26 0.17 -6.53
C ILE A 329 -8.26 1.50 -7.28
N ARG A 330 -8.30 1.50 -8.61
CA ARG A 330 -8.37 2.74 -9.43
C ARG A 330 -9.82 3.21 -9.60
N THR A 331 -10.05 4.51 -9.34
CA THR A 331 -11.37 5.16 -9.45
C THR A 331 -11.41 6.22 -10.55
N ALA A 332 -10.28 6.51 -11.19
CA ALA A 332 -10.19 7.43 -12.31
C ALA A 332 -9.33 6.85 -13.45
N ILE A 333 -9.38 7.50 -14.60
CA ILE A 333 -8.49 7.20 -15.73
C ILE A 333 -7.04 7.43 -15.29
N PRO A 334 -6.14 6.44 -15.38
CA PRO A 334 -4.74 6.61 -15.03
C PRO A 334 -4.09 7.75 -15.79
N GLN A 335 -3.47 8.68 -15.05
CA GLN A 335 -2.77 9.83 -15.61
C GLN A 335 -1.26 9.59 -15.68
N SER A 336 -0.58 10.29 -16.58
CA SER A 336 0.88 10.28 -16.66
C SER A 336 1.47 11.33 -15.72
N MET A 337 2.66 11.02 -15.18
CA MET A 337 3.50 11.97 -14.46
C MET A 337 4.84 12.12 -15.19
N THR A 338 5.52 13.23 -14.95
CA THR A 338 6.91 13.47 -15.35
C THR A 338 7.76 13.54 -14.10
N VAL A 339 8.85 12.79 -14.06
CA VAL A 339 9.75 12.72 -12.91
C VAL A 339 11.14 13.14 -13.34
N THR A 340 11.73 14.08 -12.60
CA THR A 340 13.07 14.61 -12.86
C THR A 340 13.99 14.32 -11.67
N TYR A 341 15.15 13.73 -11.96
CA TYR A 341 16.22 13.45 -11.01
C TYR A 341 17.53 13.25 -11.80
N PRO A 342 18.71 13.28 -11.15
CA PRO A 342 19.99 13.05 -11.83
C PRO A 342 20.06 11.66 -12.47
N SER A 343 20.35 11.59 -13.77
CA SER A 343 20.49 10.31 -14.50
C SER A 343 21.75 9.53 -14.13
N THR A 344 22.74 10.21 -13.55
CA THR A 344 23.99 9.63 -13.07
C THR A 344 24.41 10.28 -11.76
N MET A 345 25.06 9.51 -10.89
CA MET A 345 25.52 9.94 -9.58
C MET A 345 26.93 9.39 -9.32
N PRO A 346 27.84 10.11 -8.65
CA PRO A 346 29.10 9.54 -8.22
C PRO A 346 28.91 8.53 -7.08
N VAL A 347 29.80 7.53 -7.00
CA VAL A 347 30.00 6.77 -5.76
C VAL A 347 30.31 7.76 -4.61
N GLY A 348 29.74 7.51 -3.43
CA GLY A 348 29.79 8.40 -2.27
C GLY A 348 28.64 9.39 -2.17
N SER A 349 27.76 9.48 -3.16
CA SER A 349 26.58 10.36 -3.07
C SER A 349 25.70 10.01 -1.86
N SER A 350 25.15 11.03 -1.21
CA SER A 350 24.29 10.85 -0.04
C SER A 350 22.90 11.48 -0.15
N LEU A 351 22.62 12.20 -1.24
CA LEU A 351 21.38 12.92 -1.43
C LEU A 351 20.89 12.79 -2.88
N MET A 352 19.60 12.53 -3.04
CA MET A 352 18.90 12.68 -4.32
C MET A 352 17.67 13.56 -4.10
N THR A 353 17.56 14.61 -4.90
CA THR A 353 16.34 15.38 -5.04
C THR A 353 15.54 14.85 -6.22
N VAL A 354 14.24 14.62 -6.01
CA VAL A 354 13.31 14.19 -7.05
C VAL A 354 12.19 15.22 -7.15
N HIS A 355 11.92 15.67 -8.38
CA HIS A 355 10.81 16.56 -8.70
C HIS A 355 9.76 15.81 -9.54
N VAL A 356 8.49 15.92 -9.15
CA VAL A 356 7.37 15.21 -9.77
C VAL A 356 6.32 16.21 -10.24
N ILE A 357 6.02 16.15 -11.54
CA ILE A 357 4.96 16.93 -12.19
C ILE A 357 3.86 15.96 -12.62
N GLY A 358 2.64 16.20 -12.15
CA GLY A 358 1.45 15.44 -12.49
C GLY A 358 0.77 15.92 -13.77
N ALA A 359 -0.53 15.60 -13.88
CA ALA A 359 -1.34 15.98 -15.02
C ALA A 359 -1.44 17.51 -15.15
N GLY A 360 -1.41 18.00 -16.40
CA GLY A 360 -1.53 19.44 -16.68
C GLY A 360 -0.29 20.27 -16.34
N GLY A 361 0.84 19.67 -15.99
CA GLY A 361 2.06 20.40 -15.65
C GLY A 361 2.10 20.92 -14.20
N ILE A 362 1.23 20.39 -13.33
CA ILE A 362 1.10 20.81 -11.94
C ILE A 362 2.05 19.99 -11.06
N PRO A 363 2.79 20.61 -10.12
CA PRO A 363 3.57 19.85 -9.14
C PRO A 363 2.69 18.85 -8.37
N LEU A 364 3.16 17.60 -8.26
CA LEU A 364 2.36 16.53 -7.68
C LEU A 364 2.80 16.27 -6.24
N ALA A 365 2.03 16.80 -5.29
CA ALA A 365 2.20 16.50 -3.87
C ALA A 365 1.77 15.07 -3.53
N ASN A 366 2.32 14.52 -2.46
CA ASN A 366 2.03 13.18 -1.93
C ASN A 366 2.28 12.03 -2.90
N ALA A 367 3.01 12.25 -4.00
CA ALA A 367 3.58 11.16 -4.77
C ALA A 367 4.69 10.50 -3.94
N TYR A 368 4.63 9.18 -3.78
CA TYR A 368 5.61 8.39 -3.05
C TYR A 368 6.76 8.02 -3.98
N VAL A 369 7.98 8.39 -3.61
CA VAL A 369 9.23 8.12 -4.33
C VAL A 369 10.01 7.09 -3.54
N ASN A 370 10.52 6.06 -4.21
CA ASN A 370 11.35 5.04 -3.59
C ASN A 370 12.63 4.77 -4.41
N LEU A 371 13.76 4.70 -3.71
CA LEU A 371 15.08 4.36 -4.24
C LEU A 371 15.47 2.97 -3.81
N VAL A 372 15.91 2.15 -4.78
CA VAL A 372 16.39 0.79 -4.52
C VAL A 372 17.72 0.54 -5.22
N LYS A 373 18.76 0.16 -4.47
CA LYS A 373 20.07 -0.23 -5.01
C LYS A 373 20.68 -1.37 -4.20
N GLY A 374 21.38 -2.27 -4.89
CA GLY A 374 21.91 -3.50 -4.32
C GLY A 374 20.92 -4.64 -4.45
N ARG A 375 21.29 -5.69 -5.19
CA ARG A 375 20.38 -6.83 -5.47
C ARG A 375 20.55 -8.00 -4.50
N THR A 376 21.77 -8.27 -4.06
CA THR A 376 22.10 -9.39 -3.16
C THR A 376 22.23 -8.93 -1.71
N THR A 377 22.84 -7.76 -1.52
CA THR A 377 22.84 -7.00 -0.27
C THR A 377 22.22 -5.65 -0.59
N GLU A 378 21.10 -5.34 0.06
CA GLU A 378 20.42 -4.07 -0.09
C GLU A 378 21.31 -2.94 0.46
N GLU A 379 21.65 -2.00 -0.40
CA GLU A 379 22.52 -0.87 -0.07
C GLU A 379 21.72 0.42 0.08
N VAL A 380 20.68 0.58 -0.74
CA VAL A 380 19.73 1.69 -0.66
C VAL A 380 18.33 1.11 -0.71
N PHE A 381 17.54 1.41 0.32
CA PHE A 381 16.09 1.25 0.35
C PHE A 381 15.53 2.40 1.17
N VAL A 382 15.18 3.48 0.48
CA VAL A 382 14.68 4.70 1.11
C VAL A 382 13.58 5.30 0.25
N GLY A 383 12.50 5.74 0.88
CA GLY A 383 11.40 6.38 0.21
C GLY A 383 10.67 7.38 1.09
N GLY A 384 9.83 8.18 0.47
CA GLY A 384 9.03 9.20 1.13
C GLY A 384 8.10 9.90 0.16
N THR A 385 7.35 10.88 0.64
CA THR A 385 6.36 11.62 -0.15
C THR A 385 6.87 13.00 -0.57
N THR A 386 6.47 13.40 -1.77
CA THR A 386 6.69 14.75 -2.29
C THR A 386 5.86 15.79 -1.54
N ASN A 387 6.43 16.97 -1.34
CA ASN A 387 5.77 18.12 -0.73
C ASN A 387 4.80 18.83 -1.70
N ALA A 388 4.21 19.95 -1.27
CA ALA A 388 3.28 20.75 -2.08
C ALA A 388 3.86 21.26 -3.43
N ASN A 389 5.18 21.37 -3.54
CA ASN A 389 5.89 21.78 -4.76
C ASN A 389 6.32 20.58 -5.62
N GLY A 390 5.87 19.37 -5.30
CA GLY A 390 6.24 18.15 -6.02
C GLY A 390 7.68 17.70 -5.79
N ASP A 391 8.34 18.22 -4.75
CA ASP A 391 9.74 17.95 -4.46
C ASP A 391 9.90 17.00 -3.26
N ILE A 392 10.93 16.16 -3.31
CA ILE A 392 11.41 15.37 -2.17
C ILE A 392 12.94 15.29 -2.17
N MET A 393 13.52 15.30 -0.98
CA MET A 393 14.92 14.98 -0.74
C MET A 393 15.01 13.60 -0.08
N LEU A 394 15.85 12.71 -0.62
CA LEU A 394 16.07 11.37 -0.08
C LEU A 394 17.53 11.23 0.33
N ASN A 395 17.74 10.95 1.61
CA ASN A 395 19.04 10.66 2.21
C ASN A 395 19.36 9.17 2.08
N PHE A 396 20.57 8.83 1.65
CA PHE A 396 21.05 7.45 1.56
C PHE A 396 22.58 7.42 1.59
N ALA A 397 23.17 6.23 1.48
CA ALA A 397 24.60 6.09 1.24
C ALA A 397 24.83 5.14 0.05
N THR A 398 25.82 5.46 -0.78
CA THR A 398 26.28 4.54 -1.83
C THR A 398 27.79 4.44 -1.88
N ASN A 399 28.31 3.22 -1.80
CA ASN A 399 29.72 2.89 -1.71
C ASN A 399 30.25 2.16 -2.95
N VAL A 400 29.35 1.58 -3.76
CA VAL A 400 29.71 0.81 -4.96
C VAL A 400 28.97 1.33 -6.19
N ALA A 401 29.60 1.24 -7.36
CA ALA A 401 28.94 1.54 -8.62
C ALA A 401 27.89 0.47 -8.96
N ASP A 402 26.64 0.88 -9.20
CA ASP A 402 25.54 0.02 -9.65
C ASP A 402 24.35 0.89 -10.11
N THR A 403 23.28 0.24 -10.55
CA THR A 403 22.01 0.88 -10.90
C THR A 403 21.17 1.15 -9.64
N MET A 404 20.81 2.41 -9.42
CA MET A 404 19.81 2.81 -8.43
C MET A 404 18.46 2.98 -9.11
N PHE A 405 17.49 2.13 -8.81
CA PHE A 405 16.14 2.24 -9.35
C PHE A 405 15.40 3.38 -8.66
N VAL A 406 14.65 4.16 -9.44
CA VAL A 406 13.77 5.24 -8.96
C VAL A 406 12.34 4.88 -9.38
N THR A 407 11.48 4.63 -8.41
CA THR A 407 10.06 4.34 -8.64
C THR A 407 9.22 5.44 -8.01
N VAL A 408 8.26 5.99 -8.75
CA VAL A 408 7.31 6.97 -8.22
C VAL A 408 5.89 6.48 -8.43
N THR A 409 5.10 6.45 -7.35
CA THR A 409 3.70 6.04 -7.34
C THR A 409 2.82 7.14 -6.78
N ALA A 410 1.64 7.31 -7.36
CA ALA A 410 0.63 8.24 -6.86
C ALA A 410 -0.76 7.76 -7.25
N ARG A 411 -1.76 8.16 -6.45
CA ARG A 411 -3.16 7.80 -6.61
C ARG A 411 -3.66 8.07 -8.03
N ASN A 412 -4.20 7.06 -8.71
CA ASN A 412 -4.70 7.18 -10.10
C ASN A 412 -3.65 7.66 -11.13
N TYR A 413 -2.35 7.51 -10.87
CA TYR A 413 -1.30 7.71 -11.87
C TYR A 413 -0.75 6.37 -12.38
N ILE A 414 -0.16 6.42 -13.57
CA ILE A 414 0.73 5.39 -14.10
C ILE A 414 2.09 5.59 -13.39
N PRO A 415 2.61 4.58 -12.66
CA PRO A 415 3.87 4.73 -11.95
C PRO A 415 5.03 5.07 -12.89
N HIS A 416 5.92 5.95 -12.42
CA HIS A 416 7.23 6.13 -13.05
C HIS A 416 8.14 4.99 -12.61
N VAL A 417 8.85 4.40 -13.56
CA VAL A 417 9.88 3.38 -13.30
C VAL A 417 11.11 3.73 -14.11
N GLY A 418 12.13 4.24 -13.43
CA GLY A 418 13.40 4.60 -14.04
C GLY A 418 14.58 4.26 -13.15
N TYR A 419 15.74 4.84 -13.43
CA TYR A 419 16.95 4.61 -12.68
C TYR A 419 17.94 5.77 -12.81
N SER A 420 18.87 5.84 -11.87
CA SER A 420 20.10 6.61 -11.92
C SER A 420 21.31 5.66 -11.90
N LEU A 421 22.35 5.95 -12.67
CA LEU A 421 23.58 5.14 -12.66
C LEU A 421 24.57 5.69 -11.65
N VAL A 422 24.83 4.94 -10.59
CA VAL A 422 25.91 5.24 -9.66
C VAL A 422 27.22 4.74 -10.24
N GLN A 423 28.20 5.61 -10.41
CA GLN A 423 29.46 5.29 -11.09
C GLN A 423 30.67 5.98 -10.45
N ASN A 424 31.84 5.37 -10.63
CA ASN A 424 33.10 5.98 -10.24
C ASN A 424 33.37 7.22 -11.09
N GLN A 425 33.89 8.28 -10.47
CA GLN A 425 34.31 9.50 -11.14
C GLN A 425 35.77 9.83 -10.79
N ALA A 426 36.41 10.69 -11.60
CA ALA A 426 37.79 11.11 -11.35
C ALA A 426 37.92 11.87 -10.02
N VAL A 427 36.92 12.70 -9.70
CA VAL A 427 36.77 13.46 -8.45
C VAL A 427 35.31 13.37 -7.99
N ALA A 428 35.10 13.12 -6.70
CA ALA A 428 33.76 13.13 -6.10
C ALA A 428 33.87 13.37 -4.60
N VAL A 429 33.57 14.58 -4.13
CA VAL A 429 33.63 14.88 -2.69
C VAL A 429 32.23 14.80 -2.08
N ASN A 430 32.06 13.98 -1.06
CA ASN A 430 30.80 13.90 -0.31
C ASN A 430 31.05 13.54 1.15
N ILE A 431 29.98 13.54 1.93
CA ILE A 431 29.97 13.22 3.35
C ILE A 431 30.36 11.74 3.53
N SER A 432 31.28 11.48 4.45
CA SER A 432 31.61 10.13 4.89
C SER A 432 31.21 9.86 6.34
N ASN A 433 31.07 10.90 7.16
CA ASN A 433 30.62 10.79 8.54
C ASN A 433 30.01 12.11 9.01
N ILE A 434 29.03 12.02 9.91
CA ILE A 434 28.42 13.15 10.62
C ILE A 434 28.36 12.78 12.09
N THR A 435 28.75 13.69 12.96
CA THR A 435 28.48 13.60 14.40
C THR A 435 27.75 14.85 14.86
N LEU A 436 26.64 14.64 15.57
CA LEU A 436 25.89 15.69 16.24
C LEU A 436 26.50 15.94 17.61
N ASP A 437 26.57 17.22 17.99
CA ASP A 437 27.02 17.69 19.29
C ASP A 437 26.01 18.72 19.82
N ASP A 438 25.31 18.37 20.90
CA ASP A 438 24.31 19.18 21.58
C ASP A 438 24.81 19.67 22.95
N ASP A 439 26.14 19.81 23.11
CA ASP A 439 26.70 20.32 24.35
C ASP A 439 26.40 21.82 24.57
N ASN A 440 27.03 22.44 25.57
CA ASN A 440 26.88 23.87 25.83
C ASN A 440 28.22 24.61 25.65
N ASN A 441 28.98 24.19 24.65
CA ASN A 441 30.29 24.70 24.30
C ASN A 441 30.35 25.07 22.81
N GLY A 442 31.29 25.93 22.42
CA GLY A 442 31.36 26.42 21.04
C GLY A 442 30.11 27.21 20.62
N ASN A 443 29.48 26.83 19.52
CA ASN A 443 28.19 27.39 19.09
C ASN A 443 26.99 26.54 19.54
N SER A 444 27.24 25.43 20.23
CA SER A 444 26.18 24.56 20.74
C SER A 444 25.57 25.14 22.02
N SER A 445 24.26 24.96 22.15
CA SER A 445 23.50 25.25 23.37
C SER A 445 22.35 24.24 23.44
N GLY A 446 22.69 23.04 23.89
CA GLY A 446 21.76 21.96 24.19
C GLY A 446 21.97 21.39 25.59
N ASN A 447 21.50 20.15 25.79
CA ASN A 447 21.49 19.49 27.09
C ASN A 447 22.48 18.32 27.22
N ASN A 448 23.25 18.03 26.16
CA ASN A 448 24.27 16.98 26.09
C ASN A 448 23.69 15.56 26.31
N ASP A 449 22.52 15.28 25.74
CA ASP A 449 21.90 13.95 25.71
C ASP A 449 22.15 13.19 24.39
N GLY A 450 22.80 13.84 23.42
CA GLY A 450 23.16 13.27 22.13
C GLY A 450 22.04 13.31 21.10
N ASN A 451 20.95 14.06 21.35
CA ASN A 451 19.85 14.23 20.41
C ASN A 451 19.70 15.71 19.99
N ALA A 452 19.02 15.93 18.86
CA ALA A 452 18.55 17.26 18.50
C ALA A 452 17.19 17.51 19.17
N ASN A 453 17.11 18.44 20.14
CA ASN A 453 15.83 18.80 20.75
C ASN A 453 15.30 20.17 20.28
N PRO A 454 13.97 20.35 20.24
CA PRO A 454 13.37 21.65 19.92
C PRO A 454 13.84 22.75 20.88
N GLY A 455 14.18 23.91 20.31
CA GLY A 455 14.69 25.07 21.05
C GLY A 455 16.20 25.09 21.24
N GLU A 456 16.92 24.01 20.93
CA GLU A 456 18.37 23.94 21.08
C GLU A 456 19.11 24.57 19.88
N THR A 457 20.39 24.85 20.08
CA THR A 457 21.33 25.04 18.98
C THR A 457 22.30 23.87 19.01
N VAL A 458 22.37 23.11 17.93
CA VAL A 458 23.23 21.92 17.83
C VAL A 458 24.35 22.14 16.81
N GLU A 459 25.50 21.53 17.05
CA GLU A 459 26.63 21.50 16.15
C GLU A 459 26.69 20.19 15.34
N PHE A 460 27.09 20.29 14.07
CA PHE A 460 27.33 19.15 13.18
C PHE A 460 28.80 19.13 12.78
N ALA A 461 29.55 18.17 13.29
CA ALA A 461 30.89 17.88 12.83
C ALA A 461 30.82 16.93 11.64
N VAL A 462 31.02 17.48 10.44
CA VAL A 462 30.97 16.75 9.17
C VAL A 462 32.39 16.37 8.74
N THR A 463 32.57 15.10 8.38
CA THR A 463 33.77 14.63 7.68
C THR A 463 33.45 14.40 6.21
N LEU A 464 34.21 15.03 5.32
CA LEU A 464 34.14 14.79 3.89
C LEU A 464 35.18 13.75 3.46
N ARG A 465 34.89 13.06 2.35
CA ARG A 465 35.81 12.18 1.64
C ARG A 465 35.80 12.47 0.15
N ASN A 466 36.96 12.41 -0.50
CA ASN A 466 37.04 12.34 -1.95
C ASN A 466 36.91 10.87 -2.39
N PHE A 467 35.72 10.47 -2.80
CA PHE A 467 35.40 9.17 -3.40
C PHE A 467 35.88 9.03 -4.84
N GLY A 468 36.41 10.09 -5.45
CA GLY A 468 37.04 10.04 -6.75
C GLY A 468 38.31 9.20 -6.76
N ASN A 469 38.68 8.68 -7.93
CA ASN A 469 39.77 7.70 -8.07
C ASN A 469 41.03 8.23 -8.79
N ALA A 470 41.03 9.47 -9.28
CA ALA A 470 42.11 9.98 -10.14
C ALA A 470 42.54 11.42 -9.87
N THR A 471 41.66 12.27 -9.33
CA THR A 471 41.89 13.72 -9.25
C THR A 471 41.74 14.22 -7.82
N THR A 472 42.74 15.00 -7.37
CA THR A 472 42.68 15.77 -6.11
C THR A 472 41.64 16.87 -6.24
N ALA A 473 40.71 16.94 -5.29
CA ALA A 473 39.83 18.09 -5.14
C ALA A 473 40.58 19.20 -4.40
N THR A 474 40.75 20.38 -4.99
CA THR A 474 41.44 21.51 -4.35
C THR A 474 40.45 22.56 -3.89
N ASN A 475 40.82 23.30 -2.84
CA ASN A 475 40.00 24.37 -2.27
C ASN A 475 38.57 23.91 -1.93
N VAL A 476 38.46 22.75 -1.26
CA VAL A 476 37.17 22.19 -0.87
C VAL A 476 36.54 23.06 0.20
N GLN A 477 35.33 23.54 -0.08
CA GLN A 477 34.48 24.29 0.84
C GLN A 477 33.10 23.65 0.87
N ALA A 478 32.40 23.76 2.00
CA ALA A 478 31.03 23.31 2.10
C ALA A 478 30.15 24.34 2.83
N THR A 479 28.91 24.48 2.36
CA THR A 479 27.90 25.37 2.95
C THR A 479 26.63 24.59 3.28
N LEU A 480 26.24 24.57 4.55
CA LEU A 480 25.01 23.94 5.04
C LEU A 480 23.82 24.89 4.91
N ILE A 481 22.70 24.36 4.43
CA ILE A 481 21.45 25.10 4.19
C ILE A 481 20.29 24.28 4.72
N SER A 482 19.35 24.94 5.38
CA SER A 482 18.05 24.34 5.70
C SER A 482 17.02 24.65 4.61
N PRO A 483 16.33 23.65 4.05
CA PRO A 483 15.17 23.89 3.20
C PRO A 483 13.92 24.24 4.03
N ASP A 484 13.93 24.01 5.34
CA ASP A 484 12.79 24.22 6.24
C ASP A 484 13.02 25.41 7.20
N PRO A 485 12.03 26.32 7.36
CA PRO A 485 12.15 27.47 8.25
C PRO A 485 12.25 27.11 9.75
N ALA A 486 11.89 25.90 10.17
CA ALA A 486 12.03 25.44 11.55
C ALA A 486 13.50 25.26 11.98
N ILE A 487 14.42 25.20 11.02
CA ILE A 487 15.86 25.05 11.29
C ILE A 487 16.62 26.24 10.69
N THR A 488 17.23 27.05 11.55
CA THR A 488 18.04 28.21 11.14
C THR A 488 19.52 27.88 11.23
N ILE A 489 20.26 27.99 10.11
CA ILE A 489 21.71 27.73 10.09
C ILE A 489 22.47 28.94 10.64
N MET A 490 23.23 28.74 11.71
CA MET A 490 23.99 29.78 12.43
C MET A 490 25.44 29.87 11.94
N VAL A 491 26.07 28.71 11.69
CA VAL A 491 27.43 28.61 11.14
C VAL A 491 27.36 27.84 9.83
N PRO A 492 27.18 28.53 8.68
CA PRO A 492 26.82 27.87 7.44
C PRO A 492 28.01 27.33 6.67
N THR A 493 29.23 27.87 6.81
CA THR A 493 30.34 27.57 5.88
C THR A 493 31.56 27.05 6.61
N GLN A 494 32.18 26.00 6.03
CA GLN A 494 33.44 25.43 6.49
C GLN A 494 34.40 25.16 5.34
N SER A 495 35.72 25.20 5.62
CA SER A 495 36.78 24.89 4.66
C SER A 495 37.48 23.58 5.02
N PHE A 496 37.68 22.73 4.02
CA PHE A 496 38.22 21.38 4.15
C PHE A 496 39.60 21.22 3.48
N GLY A 497 40.08 22.26 2.79
CA GLY A 497 41.38 22.27 2.12
C GLY A 497 41.41 21.38 0.87
N ASP A 498 42.58 20.82 0.56
CA ASP A 498 42.79 19.94 -0.59
C ASP A 498 42.62 18.46 -0.18
N MET A 499 41.99 17.67 -1.03
CA MET A 499 41.66 16.26 -0.78
C MET A 499 42.07 15.38 -1.96
N ALA A 500 43.18 14.67 -1.80
CA ALA A 500 43.60 13.64 -2.75
C ALA A 500 42.57 12.49 -2.86
N PRO A 501 42.58 11.69 -3.94
CA PRO A 501 41.72 10.51 -4.06
C PRO A 501 41.76 9.62 -2.81
N GLY A 502 40.59 9.32 -2.24
CA GLY A 502 40.42 8.52 -1.04
C GLY A 502 40.67 9.23 0.30
N ALA A 503 41.22 10.45 0.30
CA ALA A 503 41.47 11.21 1.53
C ALA A 503 40.17 11.65 2.21
N THR A 504 40.18 11.70 3.54
CA THR A 504 39.13 12.27 4.38
C THR A 504 39.62 13.57 5.03
N SER A 505 38.70 14.50 5.27
CA SER A 505 38.98 15.76 5.95
C SER A 505 37.79 16.14 6.83
N GLY A 506 38.05 16.50 8.08
CA GLY A 506 37.09 17.19 8.95
C GLY A 506 37.49 18.67 9.06
N SER A 507 36.54 19.53 9.42
CA SER A 507 36.76 20.96 9.65
C SER A 507 36.23 21.38 11.03
N GLY A 508 36.01 22.68 11.24
CA GLY A 508 35.13 23.13 12.32
C GLY A 508 33.68 22.66 12.12
N SER A 509 32.84 22.84 13.14
CA SER A 509 31.44 22.40 13.12
C SER A 509 30.53 23.40 12.39
N PHE A 510 29.54 22.87 11.68
CA PHE A 510 28.34 23.66 11.34
C PHE A 510 27.47 23.80 12.58
N ALA A 511 26.59 24.79 12.63
CA ALA A 511 25.66 24.95 13.75
C ALA A 511 24.28 25.35 13.24
N ALA A 512 23.23 24.79 13.84
CA ALA A 512 21.85 25.13 13.52
C ALA A 512 21.00 25.27 14.77
N HIS A 513 20.12 26.28 14.77
CA HIS A 513 19.10 26.47 15.80
C HIS A 513 17.78 25.85 15.36
N LEU A 514 17.16 25.08 16.26
CA LEU A 514 15.90 24.37 16.09
C LEU A 514 14.79 25.18 16.78
N THR A 515 13.68 25.47 16.09
CA THR A 515 12.55 26.16 16.76
C THR A 515 11.94 25.29 17.86
N GLY A 516 11.37 25.92 18.88
CA GLY A 516 10.83 25.23 20.06
C GLY A 516 9.50 24.50 19.85
N ASP A 517 8.90 24.63 18.67
CA ASP A 517 7.58 24.08 18.32
C ASP A 517 7.65 22.85 17.40
N ILE A 518 8.85 22.35 17.09
CA ILE A 518 9.03 21.16 16.27
C ILE A 518 8.42 19.94 16.99
N PRO A 519 7.48 19.20 16.35
CA PRO A 519 6.91 17.99 16.93
C PRO A 519 7.95 16.88 17.17
N GLN A 520 7.59 15.95 18.06
CA GLN A 520 8.34 14.73 18.32
C GLN A 520 8.46 13.87 17.05
N ASP A 521 9.63 13.26 16.83
CA ASP A 521 9.92 12.31 15.75
C ASP A 521 9.81 12.90 14.32
N GLU A 522 9.87 14.22 14.18
CA GLU A 522 10.09 14.86 12.87
C GLU A 522 11.48 14.56 12.33
N HIS A 523 11.55 14.32 11.01
CA HIS A 523 12.79 14.03 10.29
C HIS A 523 13.06 15.13 9.26
N TYR A 524 14.15 15.89 9.46
CA TYR A 524 14.60 16.91 8.52
C TYR A 524 15.86 16.47 7.77
N ILE A 525 16.00 16.91 6.52
CA ILE A 525 17.22 16.73 5.74
C ILE A 525 17.77 18.11 5.37
N LEU A 526 18.86 18.51 6.04
CA LEU A 526 19.61 19.70 5.67
C LEU A 526 20.49 19.40 4.44
N GLN A 527 20.70 20.40 3.60
CA GLN A 527 21.48 20.27 2.37
C GLN A 527 22.89 20.85 2.57
N LEU A 528 23.91 20.01 2.37
CA LEU A 528 25.31 20.43 2.36
C LEU A 528 25.78 20.65 0.91
N ASN A 529 25.98 21.90 0.50
CA ASN A 529 26.54 22.25 -0.80
C ASN A 529 28.07 22.24 -0.73
N ILE A 530 28.71 21.31 -1.43
CA ILE A 530 30.16 21.13 -1.45
C ILE A 530 30.71 21.64 -2.78
N THR A 531 31.76 22.46 -2.74
CA THR A 531 32.44 22.99 -3.93
C THR A 531 33.94 22.75 -3.84
N SER A 532 34.57 22.45 -4.97
CA SER A 532 36.02 22.48 -5.17
C SER A 532 36.32 23.14 -6.52
N ASP A 533 37.60 23.35 -6.84
CA ASP A 533 37.97 23.88 -8.17
C ASP A 533 37.64 22.90 -9.33
N GLN A 534 37.37 21.62 -9.02
CA GLN A 534 37.12 20.55 -9.99
C GLN A 534 35.66 20.10 -10.06
N GLY A 535 34.78 20.54 -9.14
CA GLY A 535 33.40 20.09 -9.13
C GLY A 535 32.55 20.66 -8.00
N ASN A 536 31.27 20.31 -8.05
CA ASN A 536 30.30 20.59 -7.02
C ASN A 536 29.46 19.34 -6.73
N TRP A 537 29.05 19.20 -5.48
CA TRP A 537 28.26 18.08 -4.99
C TRP A 537 27.29 18.56 -3.92
N THR A 538 26.25 17.77 -3.69
CA THR A 538 25.31 17.97 -2.59
C THR A 538 25.29 16.74 -1.70
N GLY A 539 25.29 16.96 -0.39
CA GLY A 539 25.16 15.91 0.61
C GLY A 539 23.95 16.13 1.50
N ALA A 540 23.46 15.04 2.10
CA ALA A 540 22.38 15.07 3.08
C ALA A 540 22.95 15.11 4.50
N VAL A 541 22.48 16.04 5.33
CA VAL A 541 22.70 16.04 6.77
C VAL A 541 21.34 15.80 7.43
N PRO A 542 21.00 14.53 7.74
CA PRO A 542 19.74 14.21 8.41
C PRO A 542 19.74 14.72 9.84
N VAL A 543 18.57 15.15 10.32
CA VAL A 543 18.33 15.61 11.68
C VAL A 543 17.03 14.99 12.18
N ASP A 544 17.16 14.02 13.06
CA ASP A 544 16.04 13.37 13.75
C ASP A 544 15.75 14.12 15.05
N ILE A 545 14.52 14.61 15.20
CA ILE A 545 14.15 15.45 16.35
C ILE A 545 13.59 14.60 17.48
N LYS A 546 14.14 14.82 18.68
CA LYS A 546 13.61 14.27 19.93
C LYS A 546 13.04 15.39 20.78
N ASN A 547 11.78 15.27 21.13
CA ASN A 547 11.00 16.17 21.96
C ASN A 547 10.30 15.35 23.07
N MET A 548 9.74 16.04 24.06
CA MET A 548 8.91 15.40 25.06
C MET A 548 7.62 14.86 24.42
N MET A 549 7.43 13.55 24.46
CA MET A 549 6.15 12.92 24.11
C MET A 549 5.27 12.83 25.36
N PHE A 550 4.11 13.47 25.36
CA PHE A 550 3.10 13.21 26.37
C PHE A 550 2.39 11.90 26.04
N ALA A 551 2.74 10.82 26.74
CA ALA A 551 1.95 9.61 26.74
C ALA A 551 0.74 9.80 27.67
N VAL A 552 -0.47 9.74 27.12
CA VAL A 552 -1.68 9.64 27.95
C VAL A 552 -1.71 8.23 28.53
N THR A 553 -1.22 8.08 29.76
CA THR A 553 -1.13 6.78 30.44
C THR A 553 -2.45 6.35 31.07
N ALA A 554 -3.34 7.30 31.35
CA ALA A 554 -4.73 7.05 31.73
C ALA A 554 -5.56 8.31 31.49
N VAL A 555 -6.81 8.12 31.05
CA VAL A 555 -7.86 9.13 31.13
C VAL A 555 -8.80 8.69 32.25
N SER A 556 -8.86 9.45 33.33
CA SER A 556 -9.87 9.25 34.38
C SER A 556 -10.94 10.32 34.28
N TYR A 557 -12.19 9.90 34.30
CA TYR A 557 -13.33 10.79 34.35
C TYR A 557 -13.72 11.07 35.81
N PRO A 558 -14.11 12.29 36.18
CA PRO A 558 -14.73 12.58 37.47
C PRO A 558 -16.14 11.98 37.48
N GLY A 559 -16.22 10.66 37.62
CA GLY A 559 -17.43 9.87 37.51
C GLY A 559 -17.32 8.57 38.29
N ASN A 560 -18.23 7.64 38.03
CA ASN A 560 -18.18 6.33 38.63
C ASN A 560 -17.02 5.46 38.07
N SER A 561 -16.73 4.32 38.69
CA SER A 561 -15.55 3.49 38.37
C SER A 561 -15.61 2.77 37.01
N ASN A 562 -16.53 3.13 36.11
CA ASN A 562 -16.73 2.46 34.83
C ASN A 562 -15.85 2.99 33.68
N ASN A 563 -15.06 4.06 33.90
CA ASN A 563 -14.25 4.72 32.88
C ASN A 563 -15.05 5.20 31.64
N ILE A 564 -16.32 5.53 31.82
CA ILE A 564 -17.21 6.07 30.79
C ILE A 564 -17.80 7.37 31.34
N LEU A 565 -17.91 8.41 30.51
CA LEU A 565 -18.56 9.66 30.90
C LEU A 565 -20.10 9.47 30.83
N ASP A 566 -20.76 9.37 31.98
CA ASP A 566 -22.21 9.23 32.05
C ASP A 566 -22.93 10.59 32.06
N HIS A 567 -24.18 10.62 31.57
CA HIS A 567 -24.99 11.84 31.54
C HIS A 567 -25.28 12.35 32.96
N GLY A 568 -24.70 13.50 33.33
CA GLY A 568 -24.88 14.15 34.63
C GLY A 568 -23.66 14.10 35.56
N GLU A 569 -22.58 13.44 35.15
CA GLU A 569 -21.27 13.51 35.83
C GLU A 569 -20.53 14.80 35.40
N THR A 570 -19.90 15.51 36.35
CA THR A 570 -19.21 16.80 36.15
C THR A 570 -17.75 16.72 36.54
#